data_AF-A0A5P8W661-F1
#
_entry.id   AF-A0A5P8W661-F1
#
_cell.length_a   1.000
_cell.length_b   1.000
_cell.length_c   1.000
_cell.angle_alpha   90.00
_cell.angle_beta   90.00
_cell.angle_gamma   90.00
#
_symmetry.space_group_name_H-M   'P 1'
#
loop_
_entity.id
_entity.type
_entity.pdbx_description
1 polymer ?
#
loop_
_entity_poly.entity_id
_entity_poly.type
_entity_poly.pdbx_seq_one_letter_code
_entity_poly.pdbx_strand_id
1 'polypeptide(L)'
;MQRAFKVTLIPNHNQQVLINKTIGCARYVYNRFLALKQELYATEQKTLNYNACSQQLTILKKEIEWLKEVDKFALQNSLKNLETAYKNFFTDLKKSKNKKGVGFPRFKKN
;
A
#
# COMPACT_ATOMS: atom_id res chain seq x y z
N MET A 1 -37.41 3.37 -0.57
CA MET A 1 -37.13 2.02 -0.01
C MET A 1 -35.68 1.66 -0.36
N GLN A 2 -34.77 1.57 0.61
CA GLN A 2 -33.39 1.16 0.33
C GLN A 2 -33.30 -0.37 0.41
N ARG A 3 -32.70 -1.00 -0.61
CA ARG A 3 -32.48 -2.46 -0.66
C ARG A 3 -30.97 -2.71 -0.66
N ALA A 4 -30.54 -3.70 0.11
CA ALA A 4 -29.16 -4.19 0.11
C ALA A 4 -29.16 -5.65 -0.31
N PHE A 5 -28.15 -6.04 -1.10
CA PHE A 5 -27.95 -7.41 -1.56
C PHE A 5 -26.66 -7.96 -0.96
N LYS A 6 -26.69 -9.22 -0.53
CA LYS A 6 -25.50 -9.98 -0.12
C LYS A 6 -25.24 -11.05 -1.16
N VAL A 7 -24.05 -11.01 -1.76
CA VAL A 7 -23.64 -11.97 -2.79
C VAL A 7 -22.27 -12.53 -2.41
N THR A 8 -22.09 -13.83 -2.61
CA THR A 8 -20.81 -14.51 -2.41
C THR A 8 -20.04 -14.57 -3.72
N LEU A 9 -18.78 -14.15 -3.73
CA LEU A 9 -17.89 -14.32 -4.87
C LEU A 9 -17.38 -15.77 -4.92
N ILE A 10 -17.65 -16.49 -6.01
CA ILE A 10 -17.13 -17.84 -6.26
C ILE A 10 -16.16 -17.76 -7.44
N PRO A 11 -14.85 -17.51 -7.21
CA PRO A 11 -13.90 -17.35 -8.28
C PRO A 11 -13.48 -18.69 -8.88
N ASN A 12 -13.38 -18.76 -10.21
CA ASN A 12 -12.74 -19.88 -10.89
C ASN A 12 -11.21 -19.88 -10.63
N HIS A 13 -10.53 -20.95 -11.05
CA HIS A 13 -9.08 -21.10 -10.81
C HIS A 13 -8.26 -19.89 -11.28
N ASN A 14 -8.50 -19.41 -12.50
CA ASN A 14 -7.76 -18.27 -13.06
C ASN A 14 -8.00 -16.97 -12.27
N GLN A 15 -9.24 -16.76 -11.80
CA GLN A 15 -9.59 -15.62 -10.96
C GLN A 15 -8.91 -15.71 -9.59
N GLN A 16 -8.86 -16.89 -8.96
CA GLN A 16 -8.15 -17.10 -7.70
C GLN A 16 -6.66 -16.76 -7.83
N VAL A 17 -6.02 -17.25 -8.90
CA VAL A 17 -4.62 -16.94 -9.20
C VAL A 17 -4.42 -15.44 -9.36
N LEU A 18 -5.28 -14.75 -10.13
CA LEU A 18 -5.16 -13.30 -10.34
C LEU A 18 -5.39 -12.50 -9.05
N ILE A 19 -6.35 -12.90 -8.21
CA ILE A 19 -6.60 -12.27 -6.90
C ILE A 19 -5.36 -12.41 -6.00
N ASN A 20 -4.80 -13.62 -5.91
CA ASN A 20 -3.61 -13.88 -5.10
C ASN A 20 -2.39 -13.10 -5.59
N LYS A 21 -2.16 -13.05 -6.91
CA LYS A 21 -1.13 -12.21 -7.54
C LYS A 21 -1.35 -10.74 -7.18
N THR A 22 -2.58 -10.24 -7.30
CA THR A 22 -2.93 -8.84 -7.00
C THR A 22 -2.64 -8.47 -5.55
N ILE A 23 -3.04 -9.32 -4.60
CA ILE A 23 -2.78 -9.12 -3.18
C ILE A 23 -1.28 -9.16 -2.90
N GLY A 24 -0.57 -10.14 -3.46
CA GLY A 24 0.89 -10.28 -3.32
C GLY A 24 1.65 -9.06 -3.86
N CYS A 25 1.31 -8.60 -5.06
CA CYS A 25 1.93 -7.43 -5.67
C CYS A 25 1.64 -6.15 -4.88
N ALA A 26 0.40 -5.94 -4.44
CA ALA A 26 0.05 -4.80 -3.60
C ALA A 26 0.81 -4.82 -2.27
N ARG A 27 0.96 -6.00 -1.63
CA ARG A 27 1.75 -6.18 -0.41
C ARG A 27 3.22 -5.84 -0.65
N TYR A 28 3.80 -6.37 -1.73
CA TYR A 28 5.18 -6.07 -2.10
C TYR A 28 5.43 -4.58 -2.30
N VAL A 29 4.58 -3.91 -3.09
CA VAL A 29 4.70 -2.47 -3.33
C VAL A 29 4.61 -1.68 -2.03
N TYR A 30 3.68 -2.01 -1.14
CA TYR A 30 3.58 -1.35 0.17
C TYR A 30 4.90 -1.48 0.95
N ASN A 31 5.40 -2.71 1.07
CA ASN A 31 6.58 -3.02 1.85
C ASN A 31 7.85 -2.39 1.25
N ARG A 32 8.02 -2.47 -0.08
CA ARG A 32 9.18 -1.87 -0.78
C ARG A 32 9.25 -0.36 -0.56
N PHE A 33 8.13 0.35 -0.68
CA PHE A 33 8.11 1.80 -0.49
C PHE A 33 8.16 2.22 0.98
N LEU A 34 7.66 1.39 1.91
CA LEU A 34 7.89 1.61 3.33
C LEU A 34 9.38 1.51 3.68
N ALA A 35 10.07 0.46 3.20
CA ALA A 35 11.51 0.28 3.40
C ALA A 35 12.30 1.46 2.80
N LEU A 36 11.98 1.85 1.56
CA LEU A 36 12.64 2.98 0.91
C LEU A 36 12.46 4.28 1.70
N LYS A 37 11.26 4.56 2.22
CA LYS A 37 11.03 5.75 3.04
C LYS A 37 11.79 5.70 4.35
N GLN A 38 11.91 4.54 4.98
CA GLN A 38 12.69 4.36 6.20
C GLN A 38 14.19 4.62 5.93
N GLU A 39 14.71 4.08 4.84
CA GLU A 39 16.10 4.25 4.41
C GLU A 39 16.41 5.72 4.11
N LEU A 40 15.62 6.37 3.26
CA LEU A 40 15.80 7.80 2.90
C LEU A 40 15.72 8.73 4.11
N TYR A 41 14.88 8.38 5.09
CA TYR A 41 14.79 9.17 6.31
C TYR A 41 16.03 8.95 7.19
N ALA A 42 16.55 7.73 7.27
CA ALA A 42 17.75 7.42 8.03
C ALA A 42 19.02 8.08 7.44
N THR A 43 19.12 8.18 6.11
CA THR A 43 20.31 8.73 5.43
C THR A 43 20.23 10.24 5.22
N GLU A 44 19.09 10.75 4.76
CA GLU A 44 18.94 12.15 4.32
C GLU A 44 17.94 12.96 5.15
N GLN A 45 17.25 12.34 6.12
CA GLN A 45 16.13 12.95 6.87
C GLN A 45 15.00 13.45 5.96
N LYS A 46 14.87 12.85 4.76
CA LYS A 46 13.84 13.18 3.77
C LYS A 46 12.79 12.08 3.69
N THR A 47 11.63 12.44 3.14
CA THR A 47 10.55 11.49 2.86
C THR A 47 9.98 11.74 1.47
N LEU A 48 9.38 10.71 0.89
CA LEU A 48 8.73 10.78 -0.41
C LEU A 48 7.23 11.03 -0.25
N ASN A 49 6.68 11.93 -1.06
CA ASN A 49 5.23 12.07 -1.22
C ASN A 49 4.68 11.00 -2.19
N TYR A 50 3.35 10.92 -2.29
CA TYR A 50 2.70 9.94 -3.16
C TYR A 50 3.12 10.06 -4.63
N ASN A 51 3.24 11.28 -5.15
CA ASN A 51 3.60 11.52 -6.55
C ASN A 51 4.99 10.98 -6.87
N ALA A 52 5.98 11.22 -6.00
CA ALA A 52 7.32 10.67 -6.13
C ALA A 52 7.32 9.14 -6.05
N CYS A 53 6.56 8.55 -5.12
CA CYS A 53 6.42 7.10 -5.06
C CYS A 53 5.76 6.52 -6.33
N SER A 54 4.77 7.20 -6.90
CA SER A 54 4.07 6.78 -8.12
C SER A 54 4.98 6.84 -9.36
N GLN A 55 5.82 7.87 -9.47
CA GLN A 55 6.84 7.97 -10.52
C GLN A 55 7.84 6.82 -10.41
N GLN A 56 8.36 6.55 -9.21
CA GLN A 56 9.27 5.43 -8.99
C GLN A 56 8.61 4.06 -9.23
N LEU A 57 7.32 3.90 -8.89
CA LEU A 57 6.59 2.67 -9.20
C LEU A 57 6.51 2.44 -10.71
N THR A 58 6.41 3.50 -11.51
CA THR A 58 6.42 3.39 -12.97
C THR A 58 7.75 2.85 -13.50
N ILE A 59 8.87 3.24 -12.88
CA ILE A 59 10.21 2.72 -13.20
C ILE A 59 10.32 1.26 -12.72
N LEU A 60 9.94 1.00 -11.47
CA LEU A 60 10.00 -0.34 -10.87
C LEU A 60 9.22 -1.39 -11.67
N LYS A 61 8.06 -1.01 -12.23
CA LYS A 61 7.28 -1.91 -13.11
C LYS A 61 8.03 -2.29 -14.40
N LYS A 62 8.96 -1.46 -14.88
CA LYS A 62 9.78 -1.79 -16.06
C LYS A 62 10.85 -2.82 -15.72
N GLU A 63 11.36 -2.79 -14.49
CA GLU A 63 12.37 -3.73 -13.99
C GLU A 63 11.75 -5.06 -13.55
N ILE A 64 10.52 -5.02 -13.02
CA ILE A 64 9.85 -6.16 -12.41
C ILE A 64 8.57 -6.47 -13.20
N GLU A 65 8.67 -7.44 -14.10
CA GLU A 65 7.60 -7.73 -15.06
C GLU A 65 6.31 -8.22 -14.40
N TRP A 66 6.40 -9.00 -13.31
CA TRP A 66 5.21 -9.52 -12.64
C TRP A 66 4.34 -8.43 -11.98
N LEU A 67 4.87 -7.22 -11.75
CA LEU A 67 4.06 -6.07 -11.33
C LEU A 67 3.16 -5.52 -12.44
N LYS A 68 3.37 -5.90 -13.70
CA LYS A 68 2.51 -5.54 -14.83
C LYS A 68 1.38 -6.54 -15.05
N GLU A 69 1.45 -7.73 -14.47
CA GLU A 69 0.42 -8.78 -14.60
C GLU A 69 -0.89 -8.43 -13.89
N VAL A 70 -0.84 -7.51 -12.92
CA VAL A 70 -1.99 -7.13 -12.08
C VAL A 70 -2.47 -5.72 -12.39
N ASP A 71 -3.70 -5.42 -11.98
CA ASP A 71 -4.28 -4.10 -12.17
C ASP A 71 -3.43 -2.97 -11.56
N LYS A 72 -3.25 -1.90 -12.33
CA LYS A 72 -2.43 -0.76 -11.92
C LYS A 72 -3.00 -0.03 -10.71
N PHE A 73 -4.33 0.00 -10.55
CA PHE A 73 -4.97 0.70 -9.45
C PHE A 73 -4.73 -0.03 -8.13
N ALA A 74 -4.64 -1.36 -8.12
CA ALA A 74 -4.25 -2.12 -6.92
C ALA A 74 -2.89 -1.66 -6.37
N LEU A 75 -1.90 -1.47 -7.24
CA LEU A 75 -0.56 -1.00 -6.84
C LEU A 75 -0.57 0.46 -6.38
N GLN A 76 -1.25 1.34 -7.13
CA GLN A 76 -1.38 2.76 -6.77
C GLN A 76 -2.14 2.95 -5.46
N ASN A 77 -3.22 2.20 -5.23
CA ASN A 77 -3.96 2.20 -3.97
C ASN A 77 -3.10 1.68 -2.81
N SER A 78 -2.15 0.77 -3.08
CA SER A 78 -1.19 0.35 -2.06
C SER A 78 -0.29 1.51 -1.60
N LEU A 79 0.17 2.35 -2.53
CA LEU A 79 0.90 3.58 -2.19
C LEU A 79 0.04 4.59 -1.43
N LYS A 80 -1.23 4.76 -1.82
CA LYS A 80 -2.19 5.61 -1.08
C LYS A 80 -2.41 5.11 0.34
N ASN A 81 -2.54 3.80 0.52
CA ASN A 81 -2.67 3.19 1.85
C ASN A 81 -1.43 3.48 2.72
N LEU A 82 -0.23 3.43 2.13
CA LEU A 82 0.99 3.81 2.84
C LEU A 82 0.99 5.29 3.21
N GLU A 83 0.62 6.18 2.29
CA GLU A 83 0.49 7.62 2.56
C GLU A 83 -0.50 7.90 3.69
N THR A 84 -1.69 7.28 3.65
CA THR A 84 -2.71 7.38 4.71
C THR A 84 -2.18 6.87 6.04
N ALA A 85 -1.42 5.76 6.06
CA ALA A 85 -0.81 5.24 7.29
C ALA A 85 0.15 6.27 7.94
N TYR A 86 1.00 6.92 7.14
CA TYR A 86 1.86 8.00 7.62
C TYR A 86 1.05 9.22 8.09
N LYS A 87 0.04 9.65 7.33
CA LYS A 87 -0.85 10.76 7.73
C LYS A 87 -1.51 10.48 9.07
N ASN A 88 -2.03 9.27 9.26
CA ASN A 88 -2.65 8.84 10.53
C ASN A 88 -1.63 8.85 11.67
N PHE A 89 -0.43 8.33 11.46
CA PHE A 89 0.65 8.36 12.44
C PHE A 89 0.96 9.79 12.90
N PHE A 90 1.24 10.72 11.99
CA PHE A 90 1.54 12.11 12.35
C PHE A 90 0.35 12.86 12.95
N THR A 91 -0.87 12.54 12.50
CA THR A 91 -2.10 13.11 13.06
C THR A 91 -2.28 12.66 14.50
N ASP A 92 -1.98 11.40 14.82
CA ASP A 92 -2.06 10.87 16.17
C ASP A 92 -0.96 11.41 17.08
N LEU A 93 0.25 11.67 16.58
CA LEU A 93 1.30 12.36 17.35
C LEU A 93 0.87 13.75 17.82
N LYS A 94 -0.05 14.40 17.10
CA LYS A 94 -0.61 15.72 17.46
C LYS A 94 -1.77 15.65 18.47
N LYS A 95 -2.37 14.46 18.68
CA LYS A 95 -3.50 14.29 19.60
C LYS A 95 -3.02 14.12 21.05
N SER A 96 -3.83 14.54 22.01
CA SER A 96 -3.55 14.44 23.45
C SER A 96 -3.27 13.00 23.90
N LYS A 97 -2.35 12.84 24.88
CA LYS A 97 -1.74 11.58 25.36
C LYS A 97 -2.71 10.49 25.85
N ASN A 98 -4.00 10.79 25.98
CA ASN A 98 -5.00 9.89 26.57
C ASN A 98 -5.66 8.91 25.58
N LYS A 99 -5.20 8.82 24.32
CA LYS A 99 -5.68 7.83 23.34
C LYS A 99 -4.55 6.97 22.80
N LYS A 100 -4.80 5.66 22.68
CA LYS A 100 -3.91 4.69 22.03
C LYS A 100 -3.86 5.00 20.53
N GLY A 101 -2.76 5.59 20.06
CA GLY A 101 -2.57 5.96 18.65
C GLY A 101 -2.30 4.77 17.72
N VAL A 102 -2.38 5.00 16.40
CA VAL A 102 -2.23 3.96 15.35
C VAL A 102 -0.79 3.43 15.24
N GLY A 103 0.19 4.13 15.83
CA GLY A 103 1.61 3.75 15.77
C GLY A 103 2.24 3.93 14.39
N PHE A 104 3.56 3.74 14.29
CA PHE A 104 4.28 3.90 13.03
C PHE A 104 3.85 2.83 12.00
N PRO A 105 3.78 3.15 10.69
CA PRO A 105 3.46 2.17 9.65
C PRO A 105 4.36 0.94 9.69
N ARG A 106 3.77 -0.26 9.61
CA ARG A 106 4.50 -1.53 9.71
C ARG A 106 4.43 -2.30 8.41
N PHE A 107 5.44 -3.13 8.16
CA PHE A 107 5.42 -4.08 7.06
C PHE A 107 4.20 -4.98 7.14
N LYS A 108 3.55 -5.20 6.00
CA LYS A 108 2.46 -6.15 5.86
C LYS A 108 3.01 -7.57 5.93
N LYS A 109 2.35 -8.40 6.74
CA LYS A 109 2.69 -9.82 6.93
C LYS A 109 2.17 -10.68 5.76
N ASN A 110 2.79 -11.85 5.60
CA ASN A 110 2.35 -12.88 4.67
C ASN A 110 1.15 -13.65 5.21
#